data_AF-A0A520ZUR0-F1
#
_entry.id   AF-A0A520ZUR0-F1
#
_cell.length_a   1.000
_cell.length_b   1.000
_cell.length_c   1.000
_cell.angle_alpha   90.00
_cell.angle_beta   90.00
_cell.angle_gamma   90.00
#
_symmetry.space_group_name_H-M   'P 1'
#
loop_
_entity.id
_entity.type
_entity.pdbx_description
1 polymer ?
#
loop_
_entity_poly.entity_id
_entity_poly.type
_entity_poly.pdbx_seq_one_letter_code
_entity_poly.pdbx_strand_id
1 'polypeptide(L)'
;IYAGLNSAEDIRDRAALVLEEMKRVGAFERSILIVATPTGTGWIDSAAVDPLEVMHRGDTAIVGMQYSYLMSPLALYVEPDVAPESAKALVNIVHGHWRQLPADTRPKLFLHGLSLGSYGSENALSPLNMIDNPVNGALWSGPTFGNPIWQDLTRNRNADSPAWLPLIGDGRTARFTTQENALNIAGSSWSQMRLVFLQYASDPITFFEITSAFRPSAWITDERAPDVSENLRWYPLITMLQIAVDMLIAAEVPEGFGHVFAAEHYINAWVALTEPDNWQEGDTEQLKEMFR
;
A
#
# COMPACT_ATOMS: atom_id res chain seq x y z
N ILE A 1 13.99 1.88 10.92
CA ILE A 1 13.78 2.81 12.06
C ILE A 1 12.34 2.66 12.53
N TYR A 2 12.11 2.43 13.82
CA TYR A 2 10.74 2.21 14.31
C TYR A 2 10.54 2.77 15.71
N ALA A 3 9.45 3.51 15.93
CA ALA A 3 9.02 3.92 17.27
C ALA A 3 7.77 3.14 17.67
N GLY A 4 7.89 2.43 18.80
CA GLY A 4 6.77 1.72 19.41
C GLY A 4 5.81 2.69 20.10
N LEU A 5 4.62 2.19 20.47
CA LEU A 5 3.58 3.04 21.07
C LEU A 5 4.07 3.77 22.33
N ASN A 6 4.87 3.11 23.15
CA ASN A 6 5.38 3.65 24.42
C ASN A 6 6.64 4.53 24.28
N SER A 7 7.11 4.82 23.06
CA SER A 7 8.30 5.67 22.86
C SER A 7 8.05 7.14 23.20
N ALA A 8 6.79 7.61 23.09
CA ALA A 8 6.32 8.91 23.56
C ALA A 8 4.79 8.85 23.72
N GLU A 9 4.23 9.70 24.59
CA GLU A 9 2.79 9.79 24.83
C GLU A 9 2.05 10.32 23.60
N ASP A 10 2.52 11.45 23.05
CA ASP A 10 1.90 12.11 21.90
C ASP A 10 2.42 11.60 20.55
N ILE A 11 1.51 11.48 19.57
CA ILE A 11 1.82 11.07 18.19
C ILE A 11 2.92 11.96 17.57
N ARG A 12 2.85 13.27 17.80
CA ARG A 12 3.81 14.24 17.24
C ARG A 12 5.19 14.11 17.84
N ASP A 13 5.27 13.88 19.15
CA ASP A 13 6.54 13.67 19.84
C ASP A 13 7.17 12.35 19.40
N ARG A 14 6.35 11.31 19.20
CA ARG A 14 6.81 10.03 18.65
C ARG A 14 7.36 10.22 17.22
N ALA A 15 6.67 10.98 16.37
CA ALA A 15 7.14 11.30 15.03
C ALA A 15 8.45 12.13 15.04
N ALA A 16 8.60 13.05 16.00
CA ALA A 16 9.83 13.81 16.19
C ALA A 16 11.00 12.90 16.62
N LEU A 17 10.77 11.97 17.56
CA LEU A 17 11.78 10.98 17.96
C LEU A 17 12.24 10.13 16.76
N VAL A 18 11.30 9.71 15.92
CA VAL A 18 11.61 8.98 14.69
C VAL A 18 12.49 9.81 13.75
N LEU A 19 12.16 11.09 13.53
CA LEU A 19 12.97 11.96 12.68
C LEU A 19 14.38 12.17 13.23
N GLU A 20 14.52 12.36 14.55
CA GLU A 20 15.84 12.50 15.17
C GLU A 20 16.67 11.22 15.02
N GLU A 21 16.04 10.05 15.19
CA GLU A 21 16.71 8.76 14.95
C GLU A 21 17.12 8.58 13.49
N MET A 22 16.26 8.98 12.54
CA MET A 22 16.57 8.97 11.11
C MET A 22 17.81 9.82 10.79
N LYS A 23 17.92 11.02 11.36
CA LYS A 23 19.11 11.86 11.20
C LYS A 23 20.34 11.21 11.82
N ARG A 24 20.21 10.64 13.03
CA ARG A 24 21.32 10.02 13.77
C ARG A 24 21.95 8.84 13.02
N VAL A 25 21.15 8.06 12.31
CA VAL A 25 21.61 6.86 11.59
C VAL A 25 21.89 7.09 10.11
N GLY A 26 21.81 8.33 9.63
CA GLY A 26 22.04 8.66 8.21
C GLY A 26 20.96 8.10 7.28
N ALA A 27 19.70 8.03 7.71
CA ALA A 27 18.61 7.50 6.88
C ALA A 27 18.41 8.30 5.58
N PHE A 28 18.73 9.59 5.59
CA PHE A 28 18.64 10.48 4.43
C PHE A 28 19.87 10.41 3.51
N GLU A 29 20.85 9.56 3.81
CA GLU A 29 22.02 9.29 2.94
C GLU A 29 21.78 8.07 2.03
N ARG A 30 20.66 7.35 2.25
CA ARG A 30 20.27 6.20 1.44
C ARG A 30 19.72 6.62 0.09
N SER A 31 19.73 5.70 -0.88
CA SER A 31 19.10 5.95 -2.17
C SER A 31 17.57 5.87 -2.11
N ILE A 32 17.04 4.98 -1.27
CA ILE A 32 15.60 4.74 -1.12
C ILE A 32 15.15 4.99 0.32
N LEU A 33 14.14 5.85 0.50
CA LEU A 33 13.52 6.11 1.79
C LEU A 33 12.04 5.75 1.74
N ILE A 34 11.58 4.89 2.64
CA ILE A 34 10.18 4.47 2.74
C ILE A 34 9.59 4.87 4.09
N VAL A 35 8.51 5.65 4.06
CA VAL A 35 7.64 5.85 5.22
C VAL A 35 6.53 4.79 5.18
N ALA A 36 6.70 3.74 5.96
CA ALA A 36 5.78 2.62 6.10
C ALA A 36 4.81 2.86 7.26
N THR A 37 3.54 2.99 6.94
CA THR A 37 2.47 3.04 7.94
C THR A 37 2.11 1.61 8.34
N PRO A 38 2.31 1.20 9.60
CA PRO A 38 2.00 -0.16 10.01
C PRO A 38 0.49 -0.41 10.05
N THR A 39 0.12 -1.68 10.10
CA THR A 39 -1.24 -2.11 10.47
C THR A 39 -1.52 -1.80 11.95
N GLY A 40 -2.77 -2.03 12.40
CA GLY A 40 -3.20 -1.64 13.75
C GLY A 40 -2.38 -2.27 14.89
N THR A 41 -1.79 -3.45 14.68
CA THR A 41 -0.91 -4.11 15.67
C THR A 41 0.51 -3.56 15.71
N GLY A 42 0.84 -2.58 14.85
CA GLY A 42 2.20 -2.11 14.63
C GLY A 42 3.00 -2.96 13.65
N TRP A 43 2.36 -3.87 12.91
CA TRP A 43 3.05 -4.76 11.98
C TRP A 43 3.28 -4.11 10.63
N ILE A 44 4.51 -4.23 10.12
CA ILE A 44 4.92 -3.93 8.75
C ILE A 44 5.20 -5.27 8.09
N ASP A 45 4.63 -5.48 6.91
CA ASP A 45 4.68 -6.76 6.21
C ASP A 45 6.10 -7.07 5.71
N SER A 46 6.69 -8.16 6.21
CA SER A 46 8.04 -8.61 5.81
C SER A 46 8.10 -8.98 4.34
N ALA A 47 7.01 -9.52 3.78
CA ALA A 47 6.92 -9.83 2.35
C ALA A 47 7.05 -8.57 1.48
N ALA A 48 6.70 -7.40 2.02
CA ALA A 48 6.87 -6.12 1.33
C ALA A 48 8.30 -5.56 1.48
N VAL A 49 8.93 -5.70 2.65
CA VAL A 49 10.17 -4.97 2.96
C VAL A 49 11.44 -5.79 2.74
N ASP A 50 11.43 -7.10 2.99
CA ASP A 50 12.63 -7.92 2.88
C ASP A 50 13.15 -8.03 1.44
N PRO A 51 12.30 -8.26 0.41
CA PRO A 51 12.77 -8.29 -0.96
C PRO A 51 13.29 -6.94 -1.45
N LEU A 52 12.73 -5.85 -0.94
CA LEU A 52 13.20 -4.49 -1.27
C LEU A 52 14.62 -4.25 -0.74
N GLU A 53 14.91 -4.66 0.49
CA GLU A 53 16.26 -4.55 1.06
C GLU A 53 17.27 -5.33 0.21
N VAL A 54 16.91 -6.54 -0.26
CA VAL A 54 17.77 -7.31 -1.16
C VAL A 54 17.92 -6.63 -2.53
N MET A 55 16.82 -6.15 -3.11
CA MET A 55 16.78 -5.44 -4.40
C MET A 55 17.73 -4.24 -4.43
N HIS A 56 17.78 -3.48 -3.34
CA HIS A 56 18.64 -2.29 -3.20
C HIS A 56 19.92 -2.55 -2.40
N ARG A 57 20.25 -3.82 -2.12
CA ARG A 57 21.48 -4.24 -1.41
C ARG A 57 21.67 -3.55 -0.04
N GLY A 58 20.57 -3.28 0.65
CA GLY A 58 20.52 -2.57 1.93
C GLY A 58 20.74 -1.06 1.83
N ASP A 59 20.71 -0.46 0.62
CA ASP A 59 20.75 0.99 0.43
C ASP A 59 19.36 1.63 0.55
N THR A 60 18.72 1.31 1.66
CA THR A 60 17.32 1.60 1.96
C THR A 60 17.21 2.11 3.40
N ALA A 61 16.25 3.00 3.63
CA ALA A 61 15.80 3.38 4.96
C ALA A 61 14.30 3.18 5.03
N ILE A 62 13.86 2.22 5.85
CA ILE A 62 12.43 1.98 6.10
C ILE A 62 12.09 2.52 7.49
N VAL A 63 11.11 3.40 7.55
CA VAL A 63 10.70 4.08 8.77
C VAL A 63 9.22 3.90 9.04
N GLY A 64 8.87 3.56 10.28
CA GLY A 64 7.48 3.41 10.71
C GLY A 64 7.28 3.82 12.16
N MET A 65 6.02 3.93 12.55
CA MET A 65 5.62 4.35 13.87
C MET A 65 4.31 3.66 14.27
N GLN A 66 4.32 2.98 15.42
CA GLN A 66 3.12 2.35 15.96
C GLN A 66 2.12 3.41 16.44
N TYR A 67 0.83 3.13 16.28
CA TYR A 67 -0.26 3.99 16.77
C TYR A 67 -1.34 3.25 17.56
N SER A 68 -1.42 1.92 17.48
CA SER A 68 -2.39 1.12 18.20
C SER A 68 -1.82 -0.27 18.54
N TYR A 69 -2.58 -1.03 19.33
CA TYR A 69 -2.42 -2.47 19.54
C TYR A 69 -3.61 -3.27 18.96
N LEU A 70 -4.61 -2.61 18.37
CA LEU A 70 -5.83 -3.25 17.90
C LEU A 70 -5.61 -3.94 16.55
N MET A 71 -6.24 -5.11 16.37
CA MET A 71 -6.30 -5.79 15.07
C MET A 71 -6.99 -4.90 14.02
N SER A 72 -6.50 -4.92 12.77
CA SER A 72 -6.89 -3.96 11.72
C SER A 72 -8.40 -3.81 11.50
N PRO A 73 -9.22 -4.89 11.41
CA PRO A 73 -10.66 -4.72 11.22
C PRO A 73 -11.32 -3.99 12.40
N LEU A 74 -10.90 -4.28 13.64
CA LEU A 74 -11.43 -3.63 14.83
C LEU A 74 -10.98 -2.16 14.91
N ALA A 75 -9.71 -1.90 14.60
CA ALA A 75 -9.15 -0.55 14.60
C ALA A 75 -9.83 0.37 13.58
N LEU A 76 -10.20 -0.13 12.39
CA LEU A 76 -10.92 0.64 11.38
C LEU A 76 -12.29 1.14 11.89
N TYR A 77 -12.96 0.37 12.76
CA TYR A 77 -14.26 0.76 13.33
C TYR A 77 -14.14 1.57 14.62
N VAL A 78 -13.16 1.26 15.48
CA VAL A 78 -13.05 1.84 16.84
C VAL A 78 -12.17 3.09 16.86
N GLU A 79 -11.14 3.14 16.01
CA GLU A 79 -10.13 4.19 15.97
C GLU A 79 -9.88 4.70 14.53
N PRO A 80 -10.94 5.05 13.77
CA PRO A 80 -10.81 5.35 12.34
C PRO A 80 -9.83 6.50 12.06
N ASP A 81 -9.71 7.47 12.98
CA ASP A 81 -8.88 8.66 12.79
C ASP A 81 -7.42 8.48 13.22
N VAL A 82 -7.12 7.48 14.06
CA VAL A 82 -5.80 7.34 14.70
C VAL A 82 -4.72 6.93 13.68
N ALA A 83 -5.04 6.01 12.77
CA ALA A 83 -4.12 5.59 11.72
C ALA A 83 -3.78 6.76 10.75
N PRO A 84 -4.76 7.50 10.19
CA PRO A 84 -4.51 8.73 9.44
C PRO A 84 -3.74 9.80 10.20
N GLU A 85 -4.07 10.06 11.47
CA GLU A 85 -3.38 11.09 12.26
C GLU A 85 -1.90 10.74 12.47
N SER A 86 -1.62 9.49 12.84
CA SER A 86 -0.26 8.98 13.01
C SER A 86 0.55 9.05 11.70
N ALA A 87 -0.03 8.56 10.61
CA ALA A 87 0.61 8.59 9.30
C ALA A 87 0.88 10.03 8.84
N LYS A 88 -0.09 10.95 9.00
CA LYS A 88 0.08 12.38 8.69
C LYS A 88 1.22 13.00 9.49
N ALA A 89 1.30 12.73 10.79
CA ALA A 89 2.36 13.28 11.64
C ALA A 89 3.75 12.84 11.16
N LEU A 90 3.92 11.54 10.91
CA LEU A 90 5.20 10.99 10.46
C LEU A 90 5.56 11.44 9.03
N VAL A 91 4.63 11.33 8.08
CA VAL A 91 4.88 11.73 6.69
C VAL A 91 5.19 13.21 6.61
N ASN A 92 4.45 14.09 7.31
CA ASN A 92 4.68 15.53 7.24
C ASN A 92 6.05 15.93 7.83
N ILE A 93 6.45 15.34 8.96
CA ILE A 93 7.73 15.71 9.58
C ILE A 93 8.93 15.19 8.76
N VAL A 94 8.82 13.98 8.21
CA VAL A 94 9.85 13.39 7.33
C VAL A 94 9.93 14.13 6.01
N HIS A 95 8.80 14.36 5.34
CA HIS A 95 8.74 15.12 4.08
C HIS A 95 9.24 16.55 4.27
N GLY A 96 8.86 17.20 5.39
CA GLY A 96 9.28 18.54 5.76
C GLY A 96 10.80 18.68 5.91
N HIS A 97 11.50 17.65 6.39
CA HIS A 97 12.96 17.61 6.41
C HIS A 97 13.53 17.25 5.04
N TRP A 98 13.02 16.18 4.42
CA TRP A 98 13.46 15.67 3.11
C TRP A 98 13.46 16.76 2.02
N ARG A 99 12.42 17.61 1.99
CA ARG A 99 12.32 18.69 0.99
C ARG A 99 13.36 19.81 1.16
N GLN A 100 14.01 19.90 2.32
CA GLN A 100 15.09 20.87 2.57
C GLN A 100 16.45 20.38 2.07
N LEU A 101 16.56 19.09 1.75
CA LEU A 101 17.77 18.50 1.20
C LEU A 101 17.91 18.86 -0.29
N PRO A 102 19.14 18.94 -0.82
CA PRO A 102 19.38 19.15 -2.25
C PRO A 102 18.68 18.07 -3.08
N ALA A 103 17.97 18.50 -4.13
CA ALA A 103 17.11 17.61 -4.91
C ALA A 103 17.88 16.51 -5.67
N ASP A 104 19.16 16.77 -5.94
CA ASP A 104 20.10 15.89 -6.64
C ASP A 104 20.75 14.84 -5.73
N THR A 105 20.75 15.04 -4.42
CA THR A 105 21.41 14.12 -3.46
C THR A 105 20.46 13.46 -2.48
N ARG A 106 19.20 13.91 -2.37
CA ARG A 106 18.23 13.34 -1.43
C ARG A 106 17.69 11.99 -1.92
N PRO A 107 17.33 11.05 -1.01
CA PRO A 107 16.72 9.78 -1.37
C PRO A 107 15.46 9.97 -2.21
N LYS A 108 15.15 8.97 -3.03
CA LYS A 108 13.77 8.82 -3.52
C LYS A 108 12.87 8.46 -2.34
N LEU A 109 11.83 9.24 -2.12
CA LEU A 109 10.89 9.09 -0.99
C LEU A 109 9.62 8.36 -1.45
N PHE A 110 9.32 7.22 -0.83
CA PHE A 110 8.12 6.43 -1.08
C PHE A 110 7.27 6.28 0.18
N LEU A 111 5.98 6.06 -0.02
CA LEU A 111 5.04 5.70 1.04
C LEU A 111 4.64 4.22 0.91
N HIS A 112 4.37 3.57 2.02
CA HIS A 112 3.86 2.21 2.02
C HIS A 112 2.83 1.99 3.14
N GLY A 113 1.90 1.09 2.90
CA GLY A 113 1.06 0.50 3.93
C GLY A 113 0.24 -0.66 3.38
N LEU A 114 0.03 -1.66 4.25
CA LEU A 114 -0.90 -2.77 4.04
C LEU A 114 -2.19 -2.50 4.83
N SER A 115 -3.37 -2.82 4.27
CA SER A 115 -4.63 -2.80 5.04
C SER A 115 -4.91 -1.42 5.63
N LEU A 116 -5.18 -1.32 6.94
CA LEU A 116 -5.30 -0.06 7.68
C LEU A 116 -4.05 0.85 7.55
N GLY A 117 -2.87 0.26 7.35
CA GLY A 117 -1.66 1.02 7.04
C GLY A 117 -1.77 1.75 5.70
N SER A 118 -2.37 1.12 4.69
CA SER A 118 -2.64 1.79 3.41
C SER A 118 -3.62 2.95 3.60
N TYR A 119 -4.67 2.76 4.41
CA TYR A 119 -5.66 3.78 4.70
C TYR A 119 -5.02 5.00 5.37
N GLY A 120 -4.18 4.79 6.38
CA GLY A 120 -3.42 5.86 7.03
C GLY A 120 -2.45 6.55 6.06
N SER A 121 -1.66 5.76 5.32
CA SER A 121 -0.65 6.24 4.37
C SER A 121 -1.27 7.09 3.25
N GLU A 122 -2.39 6.66 2.69
CA GLU A 122 -3.12 7.37 1.65
C GLU A 122 -3.69 8.69 2.15
N ASN A 123 -4.26 8.70 3.36
CA ASN A 123 -4.75 9.93 3.99
C ASN A 123 -3.62 10.89 4.39
N ALA A 124 -2.38 10.41 4.52
CA ALA A 124 -1.21 11.24 4.78
C ALA A 124 -0.68 11.94 3.53
N LEU A 125 -1.12 11.52 2.34
CA LEU A 125 -0.75 12.12 1.07
C LEU A 125 -1.49 13.46 0.90
N SER A 126 -0.83 14.57 1.27
CA SER A 126 -1.41 15.93 1.19
C SER A 126 -1.19 16.55 -0.19
N PRO A 127 -2.24 16.87 -0.96
CA PRO A 127 -2.11 17.50 -2.29
C PRO A 127 -1.28 18.79 -2.27
N LEU A 128 -1.34 19.57 -1.18
CA LEU A 128 -0.60 20.83 -1.04
C LEU A 128 0.91 20.61 -0.90
N ASN A 129 1.34 19.51 -0.27
CA ASN A 129 2.75 19.18 -0.13
C ASN A 129 3.36 18.64 -1.43
N MET A 130 2.52 18.35 -2.43
CA MET A 130 2.89 17.64 -3.66
C MET A 130 3.02 18.54 -4.88
N ILE A 131 2.74 19.84 -4.75
CA ILE A 131 2.81 20.79 -5.88
C ILE A 131 4.27 20.97 -6.33
N ASP A 132 5.19 21.23 -5.41
CA ASP A 132 6.59 21.54 -5.75
C ASP A 132 7.55 20.37 -5.55
N ASN A 133 7.30 19.53 -4.55
CA ASN A 133 8.19 18.44 -4.15
C ASN A 133 7.37 17.19 -3.82
N PRO A 134 6.70 16.56 -4.79
CA PRO A 134 5.96 15.33 -4.55
C PRO A 134 6.90 14.21 -4.11
N VAL A 135 6.37 13.28 -3.32
CA VAL A 135 7.00 11.97 -3.11
C VAL A 135 7.15 11.25 -4.46
N ASN A 136 8.12 10.34 -4.55
CA ASN A 136 8.38 9.59 -5.79
C ASN A 136 7.30 8.53 -6.05
N GLY A 137 6.67 8.01 -5.01
CA GLY A 137 5.53 7.11 -5.19
C GLY A 137 4.98 6.51 -3.91
N ALA A 138 4.01 5.63 -4.07
CA ALA A 138 3.43 4.85 -2.98
C ALA A 138 3.08 3.42 -3.43
N LEU A 139 3.27 2.47 -2.52
CA LEU A 139 2.78 1.10 -2.64
C LEU A 139 1.74 0.81 -1.57
N TRP A 140 0.50 0.57 -1.99
CA TRP A 140 -0.59 0.22 -1.09
C TRP A 140 -1.09 -1.18 -1.39
N SER A 141 -0.93 -2.08 -0.42
CA SER A 141 -1.42 -3.46 -0.51
C SER A 141 -2.72 -3.62 0.28
N GLY A 142 -3.66 -4.35 -0.31
CA GLY A 142 -4.98 -4.58 0.29
C GLY A 142 -5.65 -3.29 0.77
N PRO A 143 -5.78 -2.26 -0.09
CA PRO A 143 -6.43 -1.01 0.29
C PRO A 143 -7.80 -1.29 0.87
N THR A 144 -8.11 -0.75 2.05
CA THR A 144 -9.41 -0.99 2.66
C THR A 144 -10.51 -0.31 1.85
N PHE A 145 -11.74 -0.77 2.01
CA PHE A 145 -12.90 -0.06 1.46
C PHE A 145 -13.04 1.39 1.95
N GLY A 146 -12.28 1.84 2.97
CA GLY A 146 -12.26 3.24 3.43
C GLY A 146 -11.30 4.16 2.68
N ASN A 147 -10.38 3.63 1.87
CA ASN A 147 -9.33 4.39 1.19
C ASN A 147 -9.92 5.38 0.14
N PRO A 148 -9.81 6.71 0.33
CA PRO A 148 -10.47 7.70 -0.52
C PRO A 148 -9.97 7.77 -1.97
N ILE A 149 -8.65 7.78 -2.20
CA ILE A 149 -7.99 7.72 -3.51
C ILE A 149 -8.31 6.37 -4.17
N TRP A 150 -8.16 5.25 -3.47
CA TRP A 150 -8.50 3.93 -4.03
C TRP A 150 -9.95 3.87 -4.51
N GLN A 151 -10.89 4.33 -3.69
CA GLN A 151 -12.30 4.39 -4.03
C GLN A 151 -12.56 5.28 -5.25
N ASP A 152 -11.95 6.47 -5.29
CA ASP A 152 -12.13 7.42 -6.38
C ASP A 152 -11.59 6.86 -7.71
N LEU A 153 -10.39 6.28 -7.69
CA LEU A 153 -9.79 5.64 -8.85
C LEU A 153 -10.63 4.45 -9.33
N THR A 154 -11.08 3.58 -8.43
CA THR A 154 -11.89 2.40 -8.79
C THR A 154 -13.24 2.79 -9.36
N ARG A 155 -13.88 3.85 -8.84
CA ARG A 155 -15.14 4.39 -9.39
C ARG A 155 -14.96 5.06 -10.75
N ASN A 156 -13.85 5.76 -10.95
CA ASN A 156 -13.56 6.53 -12.16
C ASN A 156 -12.64 5.77 -13.15
N ARG A 157 -12.50 4.45 -13.00
CA ARG A 157 -11.71 3.60 -13.89
C ARG A 157 -12.24 3.63 -15.33
N ASN A 158 -11.41 3.24 -16.28
CA ASN A 158 -11.81 3.05 -17.67
C ASN A 158 -12.94 2.02 -17.74
N ALA A 159 -13.97 2.29 -18.55
CA ALA A 159 -15.22 1.54 -18.57
C ALA A 159 -15.04 0.03 -18.82
N ASP A 160 -14.04 -0.35 -19.62
CA ASP A 160 -13.78 -1.74 -20.00
C ASP A 160 -12.84 -2.48 -19.03
N SER A 161 -12.34 -1.80 -17.98
CA SER A 161 -11.48 -2.44 -16.98
C SER A 161 -12.30 -2.95 -15.80
N PRO A 162 -12.00 -4.16 -15.30
CA PRO A 162 -12.74 -4.71 -14.17
C PRO A 162 -12.44 -3.94 -12.88
N ALA A 163 -13.41 -3.88 -11.95
CA ALA A 163 -13.22 -3.19 -10.67
C ALA A 163 -12.10 -3.79 -9.81
N TRP A 164 -11.77 -5.07 -10.01
CA TRP A 164 -10.68 -5.74 -9.29
C TRP A 164 -9.29 -5.51 -9.89
N LEU A 165 -9.21 -5.06 -11.15
CA LEU A 165 -7.97 -4.65 -11.82
C LEU A 165 -8.25 -3.40 -12.67
N PRO A 166 -8.50 -2.24 -12.03
CA PRO A 166 -8.91 -1.04 -12.73
C PRO A 166 -7.75 -0.43 -13.53
N LEU A 167 -8.05 0.03 -14.74
CA LEU A 167 -7.14 0.83 -15.57
C LEU A 167 -7.55 2.29 -15.46
N ILE A 168 -6.64 3.17 -15.04
CA ILE A 168 -6.93 4.60 -14.83
C ILE A 168 -6.32 5.42 -15.96
N GLY A 169 -7.16 5.93 -16.86
CA GLY A 169 -6.69 6.71 -18.01
C GLY A 169 -5.71 5.89 -18.84
N ASP A 170 -4.49 6.39 -19.02
CA ASP A 170 -3.39 5.68 -19.67
C ASP A 170 -2.40 5.05 -18.66
N GLY A 171 -2.71 5.04 -17.37
CA GLY A 171 -1.89 4.43 -16.33
C GLY A 171 -0.59 5.17 -16.02
N ARG A 172 -0.50 6.48 -16.31
CA ARG A 172 0.73 7.25 -16.04
C ARG A 172 1.00 7.47 -14.55
N THR A 173 -0.05 7.62 -13.73
CA THR A 173 0.11 7.98 -12.30
C THR A 173 -0.28 6.86 -11.35
N ALA A 174 -1.34 6.12 -11.63
CA ALA A 174 -1.79 5.01 -10.80
C ALA A 174 -1.93 3.74 -11.64
N ARG A 175 -1.39 2.62 -11.13
CA ARG A 175 -1.54 1.29 -11.72
C ARG A 175 -1.94 0.30 -10.63
N PHE A 176 -2.68 -0.71 -11.04
CA PHE A 176 -3.15 -1.79 -10.18
C PHE A 176 -2.51 -3.09 -10.65
N THR A 177 -2.24 -4.00 -9.73
CA THR A 177 -1.72 -5.33 -10.03
C THR A 177 -2.25 -6.36 -9.05
N THR A 178 -2.25 -7.62 -9.46
CA THR A 178 -2.68 -8.75 -8.65
C THR A 178 -1.56 -9.79 -8.59
N GLN A 179 -1.89 -11.09 -8.54
CA GLN A 179 -0.96 -12.19 -8.68
C GLN A 179 -0.20 -12.16 -10.01
N GLU A 180 -0.90 -11.81 -11.09
CA GLU A 180 -0.27 -11.56 -12.39
C GLU A 180 0.16 -10.10 -12.48
N ASN A 181 1.41 -9.88 -12.91
CA ASN A 181 1.97 -8.54 -13.01
C ASN A 181 1.31 -7.74 -14.15
N ALA A 182 0.49 -6.76 -13.79
CA ALA A 182 -0.21 -5.88 -14.73
C ALA A 182 0.41 -4.48 -14.81
N LEU A 183 1.59 -4.26 -14.22
CA LEU A 183 2.17 -2.93 -14.11
C LEU A 183 2.82 -2.43 -15.40
N ASN A 184 3.09 -3.28 -16.39
CA ASN A 184 3.63 -2.86 -17.67
C ASN A 184 2.51 -2.60 -18.68
N ILE A 185 2.14 -1.33 -18.84
CA ILE A 185 1.07 -0.90 -19.76
C ILE A 185 1.69 -0.42 -21.07
N ALA A 186 1.35 -1.08 -22.18
CA ALA A 186 1.87 -0.76 -23.50
C ALA A 186 1.59 0.71 -23.89
N GLY A 187 2.62 1.43 -24.32
CA GLY A 187 2.52 2.83 -24.73
C GLY A 187 2.40 3.85 -23.58
N SER A 188 2.42 3.39 -22.32
CA SER A 188 2.36 4.27 -21.14
C SER A 188 3.72 4.41 -20.46
N SER A 189 4.02 5.62 -19.98
CA SER A 189 5.19 5.90 -19.15
C SER A 189 4.77 6.53 -17.82
N TRP A 190 5.51 6.21 -16.75
CA TRP A 190 5.23 6.76 -15.44
C TRP A 190 5.35 8.30 -15.41
N SER A 191 4.46 8.96 -14.66
CA SER A 191 4.64 10.33 -14.21
C SER A 191 5.69 10.42 -13.11
N GLN A 192 6.05 11.65 -12.71
CA GLN A 192 7.02 11.91 -11.64
C GLN A 192 6.65 11.21 -10.32
N MET A 193 5.35 11.13 -10.02
CA MET A 193 4.83 10.34 -8.92
C MET A 193 4.15 9.08 -9.45
N ARG A 194 4.38 7.96 -8.77
CA ARG A 194 3.88 6.63 -9.13
C ARG A 194 3.09 6.01 -7.99
N LEU A 195 1.84 5.64 -8.22
CA LEU A 195 1.00 4.96 -7.26
C LEU A 195 0.77 3.53 -7.75
N VAL A 196 1.11 2.55 -6.92
CA VAL A 196 0.82 1.15 -7.19
C VAL A 196 -0.10 0.62 -6.11
N PHE A 197 -1.21 0.03 -6.56
CA PHE A 197 -2.12 -0.74 -5.71
C PHE A 197 -1.91 -2.22 -5.99
N LEU A 198 -1.50 -2.96 -4.96
CA LEU A 198 -1.45 -4.42 -4.99
C LEU A 198 -2.71 -4.94 -4.29
N GLN A 199 -3.61 -5.58 -5.03
CA GLN A 199 -4.86 -6.08 -4.48
C GLN A 199 -5.22 -7.43 -5.12
N TYR A 200 -5.81 -8.31 -4.33
CA TYR A 200 -6.37 -9.56 -4.84
C TYR A 200 -7.88 -9.44 -4.85
N ALA A 201 -8.53 -9.92 -5.91
CA ALA A 201 -9.98 -9.83 -6.00
C ALA A 201 -10.68 -10.74 -4.96
N SER A 202 -9.97 -11.77 -4.50
CA SER A 202 -10.37 -12.60 -3.37
C SER A 202 -10.26 -11.92 -2.00
N ASP A 203 -9.70 -10.70 -1.90
CA ASP A 203 -9.55 -9.99 -0.63
C ASP A 203 -10.88 -9.38 -0.12
N PRO A 204 -11.51 -9.97 0.91
CA PRO A 204 -12.77 -9.45 1.42
C PRO A 204 -12.60 -8.11 2.15
N ILE A 205 -11.39 -7.75 2.62
CA ILE A 205 -11.15 -6.46 3.29
C ILE A 205 -11.14 -5.32 2.27
N THR A 206 -10.53 -5.56 1.11
CA THR A 206 -10.48 -4.58 0.01
C THR A 206 -11.87 -4.37 -0.59
N PHE A 207 -12.59 -5.46 -0.84
CA PHE A 207 -13.82 -5.45 -1.65
C PHE A 207 -15.13 -5.47 -0.86
N PHE A 208 -15.08 -5.36 0.47
CA PHE A 208 -16.27 -5.21 1.29
C PHE A 208 -16.98 -3.88 1.03
N GLU A 209 -18.27 -3.95 0.73
CA GLU A 209 -19.12 -2.77 0.62
C GLU A 209 -20.44 -3.02 1.33
N ILE A 210 -20.84 -2.15 2.26
CA ILE A 210 -22.15 -2.24 2.92
C ILE A 210 -23.29 -2.17 1.88
N THR A 211 -23.10 -1.37 0.81
CA THR A 211 -24.10 -1.25 -0.25
C THR A 211 -24.31 -2.54 -1.04
N SER A 212 -23.40 -3.52 -0.93
CA SER A 212 -23.57 -4.85 -1.52
C SER A 212 -24.79 -5.60 -0.98
N ALA A 213 -25.35 -5.16 0.16
CA ALA A 213 -26.59 -5.69 0.70
C ALA A 213 -27.80 -5.43 -0.21
N PHE A 214 -27.77 -4.35 -1.00
CA PHE A 214 -28.93 -3.87 -1.78
C PHE A 214 -28.71 -3.90 -3.30
N ARG A 215 -27.46 -3.90 -3.75
CA ARG A 215 -27.08 -4.00 -5.16
C ARG A 215 -25.83 -4.85 -5.29
N PRO A 216 -25.59 -5.52 -6.42
CA PRO A 216 -24.33 -6.22 -6.60
C PRO A 216 -23.16 -5.23 -6.73
N SER A 217 -22.01 -5.59 -6.16
CA SER A 217 -20.76 -4.82 -6.31
C SER A 217 -20.17 -5.04 -7.70
N ALA A 218 -19.50 -4.02 -8.25
CA ALA A 218 -18.95 -4.08 -9.61
C ALA A 218 -18.00 -5.26 -9.81
N TRP A 219 -17.16 -5.58 -8.81
CA TRP A 219 -16.22 -6.70 -8.87
C TRP A 219 -16.88 -8.10 -8.88
N ILE A 220 -18.17 -8.20 -8.52
CA ILE A 220 -18.94 -9.47 -8.55
C ILE A 220 -19.66 -9.66 -9.89
N THR A 221 -20.01 -8.56 -10.58
CA THR A 221 -20.81 -8.54 -11.82
C THR A 221 -20.00 -8.42 -13.09
N ASP A 222 -18.84 -7.77 -13.01
CA ASP A 222 -17.94 -7.59 -14.14
C ASP A 222 -17.26 -8.93 -14.49
N GLU A 223 -16.27 -8.88 -15.37
CA GLU A 223 -15.37 -10.01 -15.60
C GLU A 223 -14.88 -10.56 -14.25
N ARG A 224 -15.17 -11.84 -13.98
CA ARG A 224 -14.83 -12.47 -12.71
C ARG A 224 -13.31 -12.63 -12.62
N ALA A 225 -12.75 -12.24 -11.48
CA ALA A 225 -11.34 -12.44 -11.24
C ALA A 225 -10.97 -13.92 -11.13
N PRO A 226 -9.75 -14.32 -11.55
CA PRO A 226 -9.32 -15.72 -11.52
C PRO A 226 -9.31 -16.38 -10.13
N ASP A 227 -9.11 -15.58 -9.08
CA ASP A 227 -9.01 -16.02 -7.70
C ASP A 227 -10.36 -15.98 -6.94
N VAL A 228 -11.47 -15.62 -7.61
CA VAL A 228 -12.81 -15.60 -7.03
C VAL A 228 -13.61 -16.81 -7.50
N SER A 229 -14.12 -17.61 -6.55
CA SER A 229 -14.90 -18.82 -6.84
C SER A 229 -16.04 -18.57 -7.83
N GLU A 230 -16.18 -19.44 -8.84
CA GLU A 230 -17.29 -19.38 -9.80
C GLU A 230 -18.68 -19.50 -9.14
N ASN A 231 -18.75 -20.09 -7.94
CA ASN A 231 -19.98 -20.28 -7.19
C ASN A 231 -20.43 -19.02 -6.43
N LEU A 232 -19.56 -18.01 -6.27
CA LEU A 232 -19.93 -16.76 -5.63
C LEU A 232 -20.88 -15.98 -6.54
N ARG A 233 -22.16 -15.98 -6.19
CA ARG A 233 -23.22 -15.21 -6.85
C ARG A 233 -23.76 -14.18 -5.87
N TRP A 234 -24.13 -13.02 -6.41
CA TRP A 234 -24.75 -12.00 -5.59
C TRP A 234 -26.20 -12.41 -5.23
N TYR A 235 -26.48 -12.37 -3.92
CA TYR A 235 -27.80 -12.54 -3.34
C TYR A 235 -28.05 -11.37 -2.38
N PRO A 236 -29.20 -10.66 -2.49
CA PRO A 236 -29.53 -9.53 -1.62
C PRO A 236 -29.37 -9.89 -0.14
N LEU A 237 -28.76 -8.98 0.64
CA LEU A 237 -28.37 -9.12 2.05
C LEU A 237 -27.36 -10.24 2.36
N ILE A 238 -27.50 -11.41 1.75
CA ILE A 238 -26.70 -12.61 2.00
C ILE A 238 -25.24 -12.38 1.63
N THR A 239 -24.97 -11.86 0.42
CA THR A 239 -23.59 -11.69 -0.05
C THR A 239 -22.79 -10.70 0.79
N MET A 240 -23.43 -9.62 1.26
CA MET A 240 -22.78 -8.67 2.19
C MET A 240 -22.37 -9.36 3.49
N LEU A 241 -23.27 -10.17 4.07
CA LEU A 241 -22.97 -10.92 5.29
C LEU A 241 -21.91 -12.00 5.07
N GLN A 242 -21.92 -12.68 3.92
CA GLN A 242 -20.88 -13.65 3.55
C GLN A 242 -19.51 -12.98 3.50
N ILE A 243 -19.36 -11.87 2.77
CA ILE A 243 -18.09 -11.15 2.68
C ILE A 243 -17.66 -10.63 4.07
N ALA A 244 -18.60 -10.14 4.89
CA ALA A 244 -18.30 -9.72 6.26
C ALA A 244 -17.75 -10.86 7.14
N VAL A 245 -18.23 -12.10 6.94
CA VAL A 245 -17.66 -13.28 7.61
C VAL A 245 -16.29 -13.61 7.03
N ASP A 246 -16.12 -13.56 5.71
CA ASP A 246 -14.83 -13.82 5.05
C ASP A 246 -13.74 -12.85 5.54
N MET A 247 -14.08 -11.60 5.86
CA MET A 247 -13.14 -10.65 6.46
C MET A 247 -12.49 -11.15 7.76
N LEU A 248 -13.20 -11.97 8.55
CA LEU A 248 -12.69 -12.50 9.82
C LEU A 248 -11.59 -13.54 9.63
N ILE A 249 -11.60 -14.22 8.48
CA ILE A 249 -10.64 -15.28 8.11
C ILE A 249 -9.77 -14.89 6.91
N ALA A 250 -9.75 -13.60 6.55
CA ALA A 250 -9.07 -13.10 5.35
C ALA A 250 -7.55 -13.36 5.34
N ALA A 251 -6.97 -13.58 6.53
CA ALA A 251 -5.56 -13.93 6.71
C ALA A 251 -5.32 -15.45 6.91
N GLU A 252 -6.36 -16.28 6.87
CA GLU A 252 -6.29 -17.75 7.02
C GLU A 252 -6.40 -18.46 5.66
N VAL A 253 -5.66 -17.96 4.67
CA VAL A 253 -5.63 -18.47 3.29
C VAL A 253 -4.19 -18.59 2.79
N PRO A 254 -3.92 -19.39 1.74
CA PRO A 254 -2.59 -19.44 1.13
C PRO A 254 -2.10 -18.06 0.68
N GLU A 255 -0.79 -17.86 0.69
CA GLU A 255 -0.16 -16.66 0.14
C GLU A 255 -0.59 -16.43 -1.32
N GLY A 256 -0.81 -15.17 -1.68
CA GLY A 256 -1.34 -14.80 -2.99
C GLY A 256 -2.86 -14.77 -3.07
N PHE A 257 -3.58 -15.02 -1.97
CA PHE A 257 -5.04 -14.98 -1.90
C PHE A 257 -5.50 -14.17 -0.69
N GLY A 258 -6.77 -13.74 -0.72
CA GLY A 258 -7.40 -13.02 0.38
C GLY A 258 -6.57 -11.79 0.79
N HIS A 259 -6.24 -11.69 2.06
CA HIS A 259 -5.44 -10.59 2.60
C HIS A 259 -3.99 -11.00 2.93
N VAL A 260 -3.48 -12.06 2.29
CA VAL A 260 -2.12 -12.60 2.49
C VAL A 260 -1.27 -12.33 1.25
N PHE A 261 -0.58 -11.19 1.23
CA PHE A 261 0.20 -10.73 0.07
C PHE A 261 1.55 -11.45 -0.05
N ALA A 262 1.85 -11.97 -1.25
CA ALA A 262 3.06 -12.75 -1.49
C ALA A 262 4.22 -11.82 -1.86
N ALA A 263 5.42 -12.17 -1.40
CA ALA A 263 6.64 -11.42 -1.69
C ALA A 263 6.88 -11.26 -3.20
N GLU A 264 6.58 -12.29 -4.01
CA GLU A 264 6.74 -12.23 -5.46
C GLU A 264 5.89 -11.15 -6.15
N HIS A 265 4.73 -10.82 -5.58
CA HIS A 265 3.86 -9.75 -6.10
C HIS A 265 4.33 -8.37 -5.65
N TYR A 266 4.84 -8.25 -4.41
CA TYR A 266 5.51 -7.03 -3.94
C TYR A 266 6.77 -6.70 -4.75
N ILE A 267 7.56 -7.72 -5.13
CA ILE A 267 8.78 -7.54 -5.95
C ILE A 267 8.44 -6.82 -7.25
N ASN A 268 7.41 -7.25 -7.98
CA ASN A 268 6.99 -6.60 -9.22
C ASN A 268 6.63 -5.11 -8.99
N ALA A 269 5.91 -4.83 -7.90
CA ALA A 269 5.52 -3.47 -7.53
C ALA A 269 6.73 -2.59 -7.20
N TRP A 270 7.69 -3.11 -6.43
CA TRP A 270 8.90 -2.35 -6.08
C TRP A 270 9.83 -2.11 -7.25
N VAL A 271 9.97 -3.07 -8.18
CA VAL A 271 10.70 -2.84 -9.43
C VAL A 271 10.07 -1.68 -10.22
N ALA A 272 8.73 -1.69 -10.37
CA ALA A 272 8.02 -0.64 -11.10
C ALA A 272 8.10 0.74 -10.43
N LEU A 273 8.14 0.80 -9.10
CA LEU A 273 8.21 2.06 -8.34
C LEU A 273 9.63 2.62 -8.25
N THR A 274 10.62 1.78 -7.96
CA THR A 274 11.95 2.23 -7.56
C THR A 274 12.96 2.28 -8.70
N GLU A 275 12.73 1.53 -9.78
CA GLU A 275 13.64 1.38 -10.92
C GLU A 275 15.08 1.12 -10.46
N PRO A 276 15.35 -0.06 -9.84
CA PRO A 276 16.69 -0.39 -9.35
C PRO A 276 17.75 -0.32 -10.46
N ASP A 277 18.93 0.19 -10.11
CA ASP A 277 20.00 0.42 -11.07
C ASP A 277 20.54 -0.89 -11.65
N ASN A 278 20.71 -0.92 -12.98
CA ASN A 278 21.18 -2.09 -13.73
C ASN A 278 20.31 -3.34 -13.59
N TRP A 279 19.03 -3.20 -13.25
CA TRP A 279 18.11 -4.31 -13.05
C TRP A 279 17.55 -4.86 -14.37
N GLN A 280 17.62 -6.17 -14.53
CA GLN A 280 17.10 -6.92 -15.66
C GLN A 280 15.91 -7.81 -15.25
N GLU A 281 15.16 -8.28 -16.24
CA GLU A 281 14.02 -9.18 -16.00
C GLU A 281 14.44 -10.46 -15.24
N GLY A 282 15.60 -11.03 -15.59
CA GLY A 282 16.16 -12.20 -14.90
C GLY A 282 16.48 -11.98 -13.42
N ASP A 283 16.78 -10.74 -13.00
CA ASP A 283 17.03 -10.42 -11.58
C ASP A 283 15.72 -10.46 -10.78
N THR A 284 14.62 -10.08 -11.40
CA THR A 284 13.28 -10.14 -10.81
C THR A 284 12.90 -11.59 -10.50
N GLU A 285 13.09 -12.50 -11.45
CA GLU A 285 12.76 -13.91 -11.27
C GLU A 285 13.67 -14.60 -10.24
N GLN A 286 14.97 -14.29 -10.23
CA GLN A 286 15.87 -14.78 -9.19
C GLN A 286 15.46 -14.30 -7.79
N LEU A 287 15.07 -13.02 -7.67
CA LEU A 287 14.61 -12.49 -6.40
C LEU A 287 13.31 -13.18 -5.95
N LYS A 288 12.37 -13.46 -6.87
CA LYS A 288 11.15 -14.22 -6.53
C LYS A 288 11.48 -15.62 -6.03
N GLU A 289 12.42 -16.32 -6.66
CA GLU A 289 12.85 -17.66 -6.23
C GLU A 289 13.44 -17.66 -4.81
N MET A 290 14.09 -16.57 -4.37
CA MET A 290 14.63 -16.44 -3.01
C MET A 290 13.55 -16.33 -1.92
N PHE A 291 12.34 -15.88 -2.28
CA PHE A 291 11.24 -15.58 -1.36
C PHE A 291 10.00 -16.46 -1.59
N ARG A 292 10.17 -17.58 -2.31
CA ARG A 292 9.15 -18.63 -2.50
C ARG A 292 9.23 -19.74 -1.45
#